data_AF-A0A178V0Z1-F1
#
_entry.id   AF-A0A178V0Z1-F1
#
_cell.length_a   1.000
_cell.length_b   1.000
_cell.length_c   1.000
_cell.angle_alpha   90.00
_cell.angle_beta   90.00
_cell.angle_gamma   90.00
#
_symmetry.space_group_name_H-M   'P 1'
#
loop_
_entity.id
_entity.type
_entity.pdbx_description
1 polymer ?
#
loop_
_entity_poly.entity_id
_entity_poly.type
_entity_poly.pdbx_seq_one_letter_code
_entity_poly.pdbx_strand_id
1 'polypeptide(L)'
;MASSSSPPAAMEVGESTNWTELPPELTSAILHRLGAIEILENAQKVCRSWRRVCKDPSMWRKIDMHNLGDLDDMDYNLEIMCRHAVDRSQGGLVDIGIWYFGTVDLLNYIAHRFSLLPLTISPNFISFKRSF
;
A
#
# COMPACT_ATOMS: atom_id res chain seq x y z
N MET A 1 -15.30 -17.33 60.85
CA MET A 1 -15.23 -17.75 59.44
C MET A 1 -14.86 -16.54 58.62
N ALA A 2 -13.64 -16.48 58.08
CA ALA A 2 -13.22 -15.41 57.18
C ALA A 2 -12.96 -16.05 55.82
N SER A 3 -13.89 -15.85 54.89
CA SER A 3 -13.73 -16.29 53.50
C SER A 3 -12.74 -15.36 52.82
N SER A 4 -11.53 -15.87 52.55
CA SER A 4 -10.59 -15.19 51.67
C SER A 4 -11.03 -15.38 50.23
N SER A 5 -11.53 -14.31 49.60
CA SER A 5 -11.72 -14.26 48.15
C SER A 5 -10.36 -14.09 47.49
N SER A 6 -10.00 -15.02 46.59
CA SER A 6 -8.84 -14.82 45.72
C SER A 6 -9.12 -13.69 44.73
N PRO A 7 -8.11 -12.91 44.32
CA PRO A 7 -8.27 -11.91 43.27
C PRO A 7 -8.55 -12.60 41.91
N PRO A 8 -9.29 -11.95 41.00
CA PRO A 8 -9.59 -12.54 39.70
C PRO A 8 -8.31 -12.69 38.89
N ALA A 9 -8.16 -13.84 38.23
CA ALA A 9 -7.04 -14.16 37.37
C ALA A 9 -6.79 -13.00 36.40
N ALA A 10 -5.55 -12.49 36.42
CA ALA A 10 -5.10 -11.49 35.46
C ALA A 10 -5.42 -11.99 34.05
N MET A 11 -6.20 -11.22 33.30
CA MET A 11 -6.30 -11.39 31.85
C MET A 11 -4.87 -11.29 31.30
N GLU A 12 -4.38 -12.39 30.75
CA GLU A 12 -3.21 -12.41 29.88
C GLU A 12 -3.43 -11.34 28.80
N VAL A 13 -2.79 -10.19 28.98
CA VAL A 13 -2.65 -9.17 27.95
C VAL A 13 -1.87 -9.86 26.85
N GLY A 14 -2.57 -10.28 25.79
CA GLY A 14 -1.96 -10.96 24.65
C GLY A 14 -0.68 -10.22 24.26
N GLU A 15 0.43 -10.96 24.20
CA GLU A 15 1.76 -10.43 23.88
C GLU A 15 1.65 -9.40 22.76
N SER A 16 1.96 -8.14 23.08
CA SER A 16 2.00 -7.08 22.09
C SER A 16 3.04 -7.48 21.05
N THR A 17 2.58 -7.97 19.89
CA THR A 17 3.48 -8.41 18.82
C THR A 17 4.41 -7.25 18.47
N ASN A 18 5.71 -7.44 18.68
CA ASN A 18 6.68 -6.38 18.44
C ASN A 18 6.91 -6.23 16.92
N TRP A 19 6.05 -5.45 16.28
CA TRP A 19 6.12 -5.16 14.84
C TRP A 19 7.44 -4.49 14.40
N THR A 20 8.26 -4.01 15.34
CA THR A 20 9.54 -3.37 15.05
C THR A 20 10.67 -4.37 14.82
N GLU A 21 10.53 -5.61 15.29
CA GLU A 21 11.55 -6.67 15.21
C GLU A 21 11.35 -7.62 14.03
N LEU A 22 10.31 -7.42 13.23
CA LEU A 22 10.09 -8.20 12.02
C LEU A 22 11.25 -8.03 11.02
N PRO A 23 11.79 -9.14 10.48
CA PRO A 23 12.69 -9.10 9.33
C PRO A 23 12.10 -8.27 8.18
N PRO A 24 12.94 -7.53 7.42
CA PRO A 24 12.49 -6.76 6.26
C PRO A 24 11.71 -7.58 5.23
N GLU A 25 12.07 -8.85 5.06
CA GLU A 25 11.45 -9.77 4.10
C GLU A 25 10.02 -10.12 4.50
N LEU A 26 9.78 -10.38 5.79
CA LEU A 26 8.43 -10.62 6.32
C LEU A 26 7.60 -9.34 6.28
N THR A 27 8.22 -8.21 6.61
CA THR A 27 7.56 -6.89 6.50
C THR A 27 7.15 -6.62 5.05
N SER A 28 8.04 -6.86 4.08
CA SER A 28 7.75 -6.73 2.65
C SER A 28 6.61 -7.65 2.22
N ALA A 29 6.60 -8.91 2.64
CA ALA A 29 5.54 -9.86 2.32
C ALA A 29 4.17 -9.41 2.85
N ILE A 30 4.12 -8.82 4.05
CA ILE A 30 2.89 -8.22 4.60
C ILE A 30 2.49 -7.00 3.76
N LEU A 31 3.41 -6.07 3.52
CA LEU A 31 3.14 -4.86 2.75
C LEU A 31 2.67 -5.15 1.32
N HIS A 32 3.20 -6.18 0.66
CA HIS A 32 2.74 -6.58 -0.69
C HIS A 32 1.31 -7.11 -0.74
N ARG A 33 0.73 -7.50 0.41
CA ARG A 33 -0.69 -7.84 0.51
C ARG A 33 -1.57 -6.61 0.71
N LEU A 34 -0.96 -5.46 0.98
CA LEU A 34 -1.65 -4.18 1.08
C LEU A 34 -1.62 -3.49 -0.28
N GLY A 35 -2.69 -2.76 -0.58
CA GLY A 35 -2.70 -1.82 -1.70
C GLY A 35 -1.78 -0.62 -1.43
N ALA A 36 -1.43 0.11 -2.49
CA ALA A 36 -0.57 1.30 -2.40
C ALA A 36 -1.16 2.39 -1.51
N ILE A 37 -2.50 2.52 -1.46
CA ILE A 37 -3.19 3.46 -0.57
C ILE A 37 -2.87 3.15 0.90
N GLU A 38 -3.05 1.90 1.32
CA GLU A 38 -2.78 1.46 2.70
C GLU A 38 -1.29 1.59 3.09
N ILE A 39 -0.39 1.31 2.14
CA ILE A 39 1.05 1.48 2.38
C ILE A 39 1.38 2.96 2.66
N LEU A 40 0.81 3.87 1.86
CA LEU A 40 1.06 5.30 1.96
C LEU A 40 0.37 5.93 3.18
N GLU A 41 -0.88 5.57 3.45
CA GLU A 41 -1.62 6.22 4.53
C GLU A 41 -1.37 5.61 5.89
N ASN A 42 -1.07 4.32 5.98
CA ASN A 42 -1.02 3.63 7.26
C ASN A 42 0.35 2.98 7.50
N ALA A 43 0.77 2.06 6.63
CA ALA A 43 1.88 1.17 6.93
C ALA A 43 3.23 1.92 7.12
N GLN A 44 3.52 2.95 6.32
CA GLN A 44 4.73 3.75 6.48
C GLN A 44 4.74 4.65 7.75
N LYS A 45 3.61 4.77 8.43
CA LYS A 45 3.45 5.57 9.66
C LYS A 45 3.62 4.74 10.95
N VAL A 46 3.57 3.40 10.86
CA VAL A 46 3.67 2.46 12.00
C VAL A 46 4.97 2.61 12.78
N CYS A 47 6.12 2.37 12.14
CA CYS A 47 7.43 2.47 12.79
C CYS A 47 8.54 2.79 11.78
N ARG A 48 9.76 3.08 12.29
CA ARG A 48 10.92 3.40 11.42
C ARG A 48 11.33 2.24 10.52
N SER A 49 11.22 1.00 10.99
CA SER A 49 11.56 -0.20 10.21
C SER A 49 10.62 -0.34 9.00
N TRP A 50 9.31 -0.31 9.24
CA TRP A 50 8.30 -0.38 8.18
C TRP A 50 8.42 0.77 7.19
N ARG A 51 8.67 2.00 7.68
CA ARG A 51 8.90 3.16 6.81
C ARG A 51 10.08 2.97 5.86
N ARG A 52 11.15 2.30 6.29
CA ARG A 52 12.30 2.01 5.42
C ARG A 52 11.90 1.05 4.31
N VAL A 53 11.22 -0.05 4.64
CA VAL A 53 10.75 -1.02 3.64
C VAL A 53 9.76 -0.36 2.67
N CYS A 54 8.81 0.44 3.15
CA CYS A 54 7.86 1.17 2.31
C CYS A 54 8.51 2.15 1.30
N LYS A 55 9.76 2.57 1.56
CA LYS A 55 10.52 3.45 0.65
C LYS A 55 11.41 2.68 -0.33
N ASP A 56 11.54 1.37 -0.18
CA ASP A 56 12.34 0.54 -1.08
C ASP A 56 11.65 0.47 -2.46
N PRO A 57 12.35 0.78 -3.57
CA PRO A 57 11.78 0.72 -4.92
C PRO A 57 11.19 -0.65 -5.30
N SER A 58 11.72 -1.74 -4.76
CA SER A 58 11.24 -3.10 -5.03
C SER A 58 9.79 -3.31 -4.57
N MET A 59 9.35 -2.58 -3.55
CA MET A 59 7.95 -2.61 -3.08
C MET A 59 6.97 -2.05 -4.12
N TRP A 60 7.44 -1.18 -5.01
CA TRP A 60 6.64 -0.43 -5.96
C TRP A 60 6.72 -0.98 -7.39
N ARG A 61 7.19 -2.22 -7.56
CA ARG A 61 7.20 -2.90 -8.88
C ARG A 61 5.80 -3.27 -9.36
N LYS A 62 4.88 -3.53 -8.43
CA LYS A 62 3.46 -3.77 -8.70
C LYS A 62 2.66 -2.83 -7.83
N ILE A 63 1.82 -2.01 -8.44
CA ILE A 63 1.04 -0.98 -7.75
C ILE A 63 -0.44 -1.32 -7.88
N ASP A 64 -1.12 -1.51 -6.76
CA ASP A 64 -2.57 -1.69 -6.69
C ASP A 64 -3.19 -0.47 -5.99
N MET A 65 -3.95 0.34 -6.73
CA MET A 65 -4.67 1.51 -6.23
C MET A 65 -6.19 1.26 -6.17
N HIS A 66 -6.61 0.05 -5.84
CA HIS A 66 -8.02 -0.28 -5.65
C HIS A 66 -8.65 0.59 -4.55
N ASN A 67 -9.81 1.15 -4.86
CA ASN A 67 -10.64 1.95 -3.96
C ASN A 67 -12.12 1.70 -4.30
N LEU A 68 -13.04 2.12 -3.43
CA LEU A 68 -14.48 1.85 -3.57
C LEU A 68 -15.22 2.85 -4.48
N GLY A 69 -14.52 3.85 -5.02
CA GLY A 69 -15.11 4.87 -5.89
C GLY A 69 -15.77 6.04 -5.17
N ASP A 70 -15.74 6.06 -3.83
CA ASP A 70 -16.24 7.15 -3.01
C ASP A 70 -15.17 8.25 -2.84
N LEU A 71 -14.88 8.94 -3.95
CA LEU A 71 -13.72 9.83 -4.05
C LEU A 71 -13.87 11.14 -3.27
N ASP A 72 -15.10 11.60 -3.05
CA ASP A 72 -15.40 12.87 -2.41
C ASP A 72 -15.21 12.81 -0.88
N ASP A 73 -15.31 11.62 -0.29
CA ASP A 73 -15.16 11.39 1.16
C ASP A 73 -13.71 11.08 1.58
N MET A 74 -12.75 11.17 0.67
CA MET A 74 -11.35 10.83 0.93
C MET A 74 -10.52 12.08 1.27
N ASP A 75 -9.86 12.05 2.43
CA ASP A 75 -8.95 13.13 2.90
C ASP A 75 -7.64 13.25 2.09
N TYR A 76 -7.51 12.53 0.98
CA TYR A 76 -6.28 12.43 0.19
C TYR A 76 -6.56 12.31 -1.30
N ASN A 77 -5.64 12.84 -2.11
CA ASN A 77 -5.76 12.87 -3.56
C ASN A 77 -5.12 11.63 -4.20
N LEU A 78 -5.94 10.75 -4.77
CA LEU A 78 -5.49 9.50 -5.39
C LEU A 78 -4.56 9.69 -6.59
N GLU A 79 -4.73 10.77 -7.36
CA GLU A 79 -3.82 11.07 -8.47
C GLU A 79 -2.41 11.39 -7.94
N ILE A 80 -2.30 12.24 -6.93
CA ILE A 80 -1.03 12.59 -6.29
C ILE A 80 -0.38 11.34 -5.67
N MET A 81 -1.17 10.51 -4.99
CA MET A 81 -0.67 9.25 -4.42
C MET A 81 -0.16 8.29 -5.50
N CYS A 82 -0.88 8.16 -6.61
CA CYS A 82 -0.47 7.33 -7.73
C CYS A 82 0.86 7.81 -8.30
N ARG A 83 1.01 9.11 -8.57
CA ARG A 83 2.28 9.69 -9.05
C ARG A 83 3.44 9.39 -8.09
N HIS A 84 3.21 9.58 -6.80
CA HIS A 84 4.23 9.30 -5.78
C HIS A 84 4.60 7.81 -5.69
N ALA A 85 3.63 6.90 -5.82
CA ALA A 85 3.87 5.46 -5.90
C ALA A 85 4.70 5.09 -7.15
N VAL A 86 4.35 5.67 -8.30
CA VAL A 86 5.05 5.49 -9.59
C VAL A 86 6.49 6.04 -9.50
N ASP A 87 6.69 7.21 -8.91
CA ASP A 87 8.02 7.81 -8.70
C ASP A 87 8.91 6.92 -7.81
N ARG A 88 8.35 6.33 -6.75
CA ARG A 88 9.07 5.41 -5.85
C ARG A 88 9.58 4.15 -6.53
N SER A 89 8.94 3.73 -7.63
CA SER A 89 9.39 2.56 -8.39
C SER A 89 10.76 2.75 -9.07
N GLN A 90 11.22 4.00 -9.25
CA GLN A 90 12.52 4.34 -9.84
C GLN A 90 12.87 3.61 -11.15
N GLY A 91 11.91 3.37 -12.06
CA GLY A 91 12.18 2.60 -13.28
C GLY A 91 11.75 1.13 -13.22
N GLY A 92 11.46 0.63 -12.02
CA GLY A 92 11.16 -0.75 -11.75
C GLY A 92 9.68 -1.14 -11.89
N LEU A 93 8.79 -0.22 -12.25
CA LEU A 93 7.36 -0.50 -12.39
C LEU A 93 7.11 -1.54 -13.50
N VAL A 94 6.35 -2.58 -13.16
CA VAL A 94 6.00 -3.69 -14.05
C VAL A 94 4.50 -3.77 -14.28
N ASP A 95 3.71 -3.48 -13.25
CA ASP A 95 2.25 -3.63 -13.25
C ASP A 95 1.63 -2.52 -12.41
N ILE A 96 0.57 -1.89 -12.91
CA ILE A 96 -0.21 -0.93 -12.14
C ILE A 96 -1.69 -1.04 -12.49
N GLY A 97 -2.53 -1.09 -11.46
CA GLY A 97 -3.98 -1.01 -11.54
C GLY A 97 -4.50 0.25 -10.85
N ILE A 98 -5.40 0.98 -11.52
CA ILE A 98 -6.08 2.15 -10.98
C ILE A 98 -7.59 2.01 -11.15
N TRP A 99 -8.36 2.43 -10.14
CA TRP A 99 -9.82 2.32 -10.14
C TRP A 99 -10.46 3.69 -9.95
N TYR A 100 -11.48 4.03 -10.75
CA TYR A 100 -12.33 5.23 -10.65
C TYR A 100 -11.67 6.62 -10.85
N PHE A 101 -10.35 6.79 -10.66
CA PHE A 101 -9.67 8.11 -10.72
C PHE A 101 -8.71 8.29 -11.92
N GLY A 102 -8.83 7.48 -12.96
CA GLY A 102 -7.92 7.53 -14.12
C GLY A 102 -8.14 8.73 -15.04
N THR A 103 -7.44 9.84 -14.78
CA THR A 103 -7.42 11.02 -15.66
C THR A 103 -6.47 10.83 -16.84
N VAL A 104 -6.73 11.48 -17.99
CA VAL A 104 -5.85 11.41 -19.18
C VAL A 104 -4.41 11.81 -18.84
N ASP A 105 -4.23 12.83 -18.00
CA ASP A 105 -2.91 13.31 -17.58
C ASP A 105 -2.16 12.31 -16.71
N LEU A 106 -2.86 11.60 -15.82
CA LEU A 106 -2.27 10.54 -15.02
C LEU A 106 -1.86 9.34 -15.91
N LEU A 107 -2.74 8.93 -16.81
CA LEU A 107 -2.48 7.83 -17.75
C LEU A 107 -1.26 8.13 -18.63
N ASN A 108 -1.20 9.34 -19.18
CA ASN A 108 -0.04 9.80 -19.96
C ASN A 108 1.23 9.80 -19.11
N TYR A 109 1.19 10.30 -17.88
CA TYR A 109 2.35 10.30 -17.00
C TYR A 109 2.86 8.87 -16.74
N ILE A 110 1.97 7.91 -16.47
CA ILE A 110 2.34 6.50 -16.25
C ILE A 110 2.96 5.89 -17.51
N ALA A 111 2.33 6.09 -18.67
CA ALA A 111 2.78 5.52 -19.93
C ALA A 111 4.19 6.01 -20.34
N HIS A 112 4.43 7.33 -20.25
CA HIS A 112 5.71 7.93 -20.66
C HIS A 112 6.87 7.53 -19.77
N ARG A 113 6.65 7.36 -18.46
CA ARG A 113 7.77 7.14 -17.53
C ARG A 113 8.45 5.79 -17.73
N PHE A 114 7.71 4.76 -18.15
CA PHE A 114 8.24 3.39 -18.18
C PHE A 114 7.91 2.60 -19.45
N SER A 115 7.53 3.28 -20.54
CA SER A 115 7.13 2.64 -21.82
C SER A 115 6.08 1.54 -21.61
N LEU A 116 5.15 1.76 -20.69
CA LEU A 116 4.10 0.81 -20.37
C LEU A 116 2.97 0.93 -21.38
N LEU A 117 2.38 -0.20 -21.75
CA LEU A 117 1.19 -0.22 -22.59
C LEU A 117 -0.05 -0.52 -21.73
N PRO A 118 -1.19 0.17 -21.99
CA PRO A 118 -2.44 -0.18 -21.35
C PRO A 118 -2.85 -1.60 -21.79
N LEU A 119 -3.14 -2.47 -20.83
CA LEU A 119 -3.61 -3.83 -21.11
C LEU A 119 -5.13 -3.95 -21.04
N THR A 120 -5.73 -3.29 -20.06
CA THR A 120 -7.19 -3.30 -19.87
C THR A 120 -7.65 -1.89 -19.61
N ILE A 121 -8.66 -1.45 -20.36
CA ILE A 121 -9.35 -0.18 -20.15
C ILE A 121 -10.83 -0.50 -20.01
N SER A 122 -11.40 -0.13 -18.88
CA SER A 122 -12.82 -0.20 -18.59
C SER A 122 -13.24 1.09 -17.89
N PRO A 123 -14.55 1.42 -17.81
CA PRO A 123 -15.00 2.70 -17.27
C PRO A 123 -14.45 3.01 -15.87
N ASN A 124 -14.29 1.98 -15.05
CA ASN A 124 -13.89 2.11 -13.65
C ASN A 124 -12.50 1.55 -13.34
N PHE A 125 -11.83 0.91 -14.31
CA PHE A 125 -10.55 0.26 -14.06
C PHE A 125 -9.65 0.33 -15.28
N ILE A 126 -8.40 0.72 -15.05
CA ILE A 126 -7.35 0.75 -16.05
C ILE A 126 -6.13 0.03 -15.49
N SER A 127 -5.52 -0.84 -16.30
CA SER A 127 -4.24 -1.47 -15.98
C SER A 127 -3.20 -1.29 -17.06
N PHE A 128 -1.95 -1.16 -16.62
CA PHE A 128 -0.77 -1.10 -17.48
C PHE A 128 0.21 -2.21 -17.11
N LYS A 129 0.86 -2.78 -18.12
CA LYS A 129 2.02 -3.64 -17.88
C LYS A 129 3.18 -3.28 -18.78
N ARG A 130 4.37 -3.63 -18.31
CA ARG A 130 5.60 -3.50 -19.07
C ARG A 130 5.67 -4.61 -20.12
N SER A 131 5.90 -4.22 -21.37
CA SER A 131 6.17 -5.13 -22.48
C SER A 131 7.58 -5.73 -22.31
N PHE A 132 7.70 -7.05 -22.46
CA PHE A 132 8.99 -7.77 -22.44
C PHE A 132 9.55 -7.89 -23.85
#